data_AF-A0AAU3G0X8-F1
#
_entry.id   AF-A0AAU3G0X8-F1
#
_cell.length_a   1.000
_cell.length_b   1.000
_cell.length_c   1.000
_cell.angle_alpha   90.00
_cell.angle_beta   90.00
_cell.angle_gamma   90.00
#
_symmetry.space_group_name_H-M   'P 1'
#
loop_
_entity.id
_entity.type
_entity.pdbx_description
1 polymer ?
#
loop_
_entity_poly.entity_id
_entity_poly.type
_entity_poly.pdbx_seq_one_letter_code
_entity_poly.pdbx_strand_id
1 'polypeptide(L)'
;MNALSRAALVGAVIAVAELLIGIYFHPEDDFAITVVQALVPFPLGFLLGWAVKLPRWAFVSAAAPLAMGACLFFEAAFLPYTEDMTYRVLAGFAIAVAGYLLTAWLFTPGNWVPRASVVSAIFIAIVATSSVQEAIRRSEPVGSLPHYGVPIPPGQLAAAS
;
A
#
# COMPACT_ATOMS: atom_id res chain seq x y z
N MET A 1 13.18 -13.03 -21.10
CA MET A 1 12.35 -12.33 -20.09
C MET A 1 13.00 -10.99 -19.77
N ASN A 2 12.30 -9.88 -19.99
CA ASN A 2 12.83 -8.53 -19.75
C ASN A 2 12.85 -8.20 -18.23
N ALA A 3 13.48 -7.09 -17.84
CA ALA A 3 13.62 -6.70 -16.43
C ALA A 3 12.26 -6.49 -15.74
N LEU A 4 11.27 -5.97 -16.45
CA LEU A 4 9.91 -5.73 -15.92
C LEU A 4 9.18 -7.04 -15.67
N SER A 5 9.24 -8.02 -16.58
CA SER A 5 8.66 -9.35 -16.37
C SER A 5 9.31 -10.07 -15.19
N ARG A 6 10.62 -9.91 -14.99
CA ARG A 6 11.32 -10.42 -13.80
C ARG A 6 10.83 -9.75 -12.52
N ALA A 7 10.69 -8.42 -12.53
CA ALA A 7 10.17 -7.68 -11.39
C ALA A 7 8.72 -8.04 -11.06
N ALA A 8 7.87 -8.19 -12.07
CA ALA A 8 6.49 -8.66 -11.91
C ALA A 8 6.43 -10.06 -11.26
N LEU A 9 7.33 -10.98 -11.68
CA LEU A 9 7.44 -12.29 -11.06
C LEU A 9 7.85 -12.19 -9.58
N VAL A 10 8.84 -11.36 -9.25
CA VAL A 10 9.26 -11.14 -7.85
C VAL A 10 8.11 -10.57 -7.02
N GLY A 11 7.41 -9.56 -7.53
CA GLY A 11 6.26 -8.97 -6.86
C GLY A 11 5.12 -9.96 -6.67
N ALA A 12 4.83 -10.82 -7.66
CA ALA A 12 3.82 -11.87 -7.54
C ALA A 12 4.18 -12.91 -6.47
N VAL A 13 5.45 -13.32 -6.38
CA VAL A 13 5.89 -14.26 -5.34
C VAL A 13 5.81 -13.62 -3.95
N ILE A 14 6.15 -12.33 -3.82
CA ILE A 14 6.01 -11.60 -2.57
C ILE A 14 4.54 -11.48 -2.16
N ALA A 15 3.64 -11.16 -3.09
CA ALA A 15 2.21 -11.14 -2.82
C ALA A 15 1.69 -12.47 -2.26
N VAL A 16 2.13 -13.59 -2.85
CA VAL A 16 1.79 -14.92 -2.34
C VAL A 16 2.36 -15.13 -0.93
N ALA A 17 3.62 -14.72 -0.69
CA ALA A 17 4.23 -14.84 0.62
C ALA A 17 3.51 -14.00 1.68
N GLU A 18 3.15 -12.76 1.37
CA GLU A 18 2.37 -11.87 2.25
C GLU A 18 0.97 -12.44 2.53
N LEU A 19 0.31 -12.99 1.51
CA LEU A 19 -0.98 -13.65 1.66
C LEU A 19 -0.87 -14.87 2.61
N LEU A 20 0.15 -15.71 2.42
CA LEU A 20 0.38 -16.86 3.28
C LEU A 20 0.67 -16.44 4.72
N ILE A 21 1.44 -15.36 4.92
CA ILE A 21 1.66 -14.80 6.25
C ILE A 21 0.33 -14.32 6.84
N GLY A 22 -0.48 -13.56 6.11
CA GLY A 22 -1.77 -13.10 6.61
C GLY A 22 -2.73 -14.23 7.00
N ILE A 23 -2.67 -15.37 6.30
CA ILE A 23 -3.55 -16.53 6.58
C ILE A 23 -3.03 -17.37 7.77
N TYR A 24 -1.72 -17.66 7.80
CA TYR A 24 -1.15 -18.61 8.77
C TYR A 24 -0.54 -17.94 9.99
N PHE A 25 -0.15 -16.68 9.88
CA PHE A 25 0.30 -15.83 10.97
C PHE A 25 -0.77 -14.77 11.21
N HIS A 26 -1.66 -15.08 12.14
CA HIS A 26 -2.47 -14.08 12.84
C HIS A 26 -1.85 -13.79 14.21
N PRO A 27 -0.81 -12.95 14.31
CA PRO A 27 -0.45 -12.32 15.57
C PRO A 27 -1.70 -11.69 16.19
N GLU A 28 -1.86 -11.86 17.50
CA GLU A 28 -2.86 -11.12 18.28
C GLU A 28 -2.55 -9.60 18.33
N ASP A 29 -1.37 -9.20 17.85
CA ASP A 29 -0.87 -7.84 17.82
C ASP A 29 -0.78 -7.30 16.38
N ASP A 30 -1.62 -6.30 16.07
CA ASP A 30 -1.63 -5.57 14.80
C ASP A 30 -0.28 -4.94 14.45
N PHE A 31 0.50 -4.55 15.47
CA PHE A 31 1.84 -4.01 15.27
C PHE A 31 2.79 -5.08 14.72
N ALA A 32 2.75 -6.29 15.28
CA ALA A 32 3.57 -7.40 14.82
C ALA A 32 3.24 -7.78 13.37
N ILE A 33 1.95 -7.80 12.99
CA ILE A 33 1.51 -8.03 11.60
C ILE A 33 2.12 -6.98 10.67
N THR A 34 1.99 -5.71 11.03
CA THR A 34 2.48 -4.58 10.23
C THR A 34 4.00 -4.66 10.04
N VAL A 35 4.74 -4.95 11.12
CA VAL A 35 6.19 -5.08 11.09
C VAL A 35 6.62 -6.26 10.21
N VAL A 36 5.96 -7.41 10.32
CA VAL A 36 6.27 -8.60 9.51
C VAL A 36 5.97 -8.33 8.04
N GLN A 37 4.81 -7.76 7.71
CA GLN A 37 4.46 -7.42 6.33
C GLN A 37 5.39 -6.36 5.74
N ALA A 38 5.88 -5.41 6.55
CA ALA A 38 6.86 -4.44 6.08
C ALA A 38 8.27 -5.05 5.88
N LEU A 39 8.68 -5.97 6.76
CA LEU A 39 10.04 -6.52 6.77
C LEU A 39 10.22 -7.69 5.81
N VAL A 40 9.26 -8.61 5.69
CA VAL A 40 9.39 -9.83 4.87
C VAL A 40 9.70 -9.55 3.39
N PRO A 41 9.10 -8.53 2.74
CA PRO A 41 9.41 -8.21 1.36
C PRO A 41 10.87 -7.85 1.11
N PHE A 42 11.59 -7.31 2.11
CA PHE A 42 13.00 -6.93 1.95
C PHE A 42 13.93 -8.13 1.70
N PRO A 43 14.11 -9.09 2.63
CA PRO A 43 14.99 -10.23 2.43
C PRO A 43 14.48 -11.13 1.31
N LEU A 44 13.15 -11.34 1.22
CA LEU A 44 12.56 -12.16 0.15
C LEU A 44 12.82 -11.54 -1.22
N GLY A 45 12.58 -10.23 -1.36
CA GLY A 45 12.86 -9.48 -2.57
C GLY A 45 14.34 -9.46 -2.92
N PHE A 46 15.24 -9.36 -1.93
CA PHE A 46 16.69 -9.47 -2.17
C PHE A 46 17.05 -10.83 -2.77
N LEU A 47 16.62 -11.92 -2.13
CA LEU A 47 16.90 -13.29 -2.58
C LEU A 47 16.29 -13.58 -3.95
N LEU A 48 15.01 -13.24 -4.15
CA LEU A 48 14.30 -13.45 -5.40
C LEU A 48 14.88 -12.59 -6.52
N GLY A 49 15.14 -11.31 -6.26
CA GLY A 49 15.76 -10.38 -7.21
C GLY A 49 17.14 -10.84 -7.67
N TRP A 50 17.95 -11.35 -6.73
CA TRP A 50 19.23 -11.98 -7.05
C TRP A 50 19.04 -13.26 -7.88
N ALA A 51 18.12 -14.16 -7.48
CA ALA A 51 17.86 -15.42 -8.16
C ALA A 51 17.39 -15.24 -9.61
N VAL A 52 16.52 -14.27 -9.88
CA VAL A 52 16.05 -13.95 -11.24
C VAL A 52 17.01 -13.05 -12.02
N LYS A 53 18.15 -12.67 -11.42
CA LYS A 53 19.16 -11.76 -11.98
C LYS A 53 18.54 -10.42 -12.40
N LEU A 54 17.79 -9.78 -11.52
CA LEU A 54 17.18 -8.48 -11.78
C LEU A 54 18.26 -7.38 -11.82
N PRO A 55 18.26 -6.46 -12.80
CA PRO A 55 19.21 -5.36 -12.83
C PRO A 55 19.03 -4.47 -11.59
N ARG A 56 20.14 -4.14 -10.92
CA ARG A 56 20.11 -3.33 -9.68
C ARG A 56 19.15 -3.90 -8.62
N TRP A 57 19.04 -5.22 -8.56
CA TRP A 57 18.12 -5.96 -7.68
C TRP A 57 18.14 -5.44 -6.23
N ALA A 58 19.31 -5.13 -5.66
CA ALA A 58 19.41 -4.61 -4.30
C ALA A 58 18.64 -3.28 -4.10
N PHE A 59 18.75 -2.35 -5.06
CA PHE A 59 18.02 -1.07 -5.00
C PHE A 59 16.53 -1.26 -5.25
N VAL A 60 16.17 -2.14 -6.20
CA VAL A 60 14.76 -2.46 -6.47
C VAL A 60 14.10 -3.06 -5.23
N SER A 61 14.73 -4.07 -4.62
CA SER A 61 14.19 -4.76 -3.46
C SER A 61 14.19 -3.91 -2.18
N ALA A 62 15.08 -2.93 -2.05
CA ALA A 62 15.03 -1.96 -0.96
C ALA A 62 13.94 -0.90 -1.14
N ALA A 63 13.69 -0.47 -2.39
CA ALA A 63 12.71 0.58 -2.67
C ALA A 63 11.28 0.04 -2.85
N ALA A 64 11.12 -1.21 -3.28
CA ALA A 64 9.81 -1.79 -3.60
C ALA A 64 8.84 -1.79 -2.40
N PRO A 65 9.25 -2.14 -1.17
CA PRO A 65 8.35 -2.08 -0.01
C PRO A 65 7.86 -0.66 0.29
N LEU A 66 8.70 0.37 0.04
CA LEU A 66 8.29 1.77 0.19
C LEU A 66 7.26 2.16 -0.88
N ALA A 67 7.45 1.70 -2.12
CA ALA A 67 6.50 1.91 -3.20
C ALA A 67 5.17 1.19 -2.92
N MET A 68 5.21 -0.05 -2.40
CA MET A 68 4.03 -0.80 -1.96
C MET A 68 3.28 -0.06 -0.85
N GLY A 69 4.00 0.44 0.16
CA GLY A 69 3.42 1.26 1.23
C GLY A 69 2.73 2.51 0.69
N ALA A 70 3.36 3.23 -0.26
CA ALA A 70 2.73 4.37 -0.91
C ALA A 70 1.44 4.00 -1.68
N CYS A 71 1.42 2.84 -2.34
CA CYS A 71 0.22 2.32 -3.00
C CYS A 71 -0.87 1.95 -1.99
N LEU A 72 -0.53 1.34 -0.86
CA LEU A 72 -1.47 1.04 0.23
C LEU A 72 -2.10 2.32 0.81
N PHE A 73 -1.32 3.38 0.99
CA PHE A 73 -1.84 4.67 1.44
C PHE A 73 -2.89 5.24 0.48
N PHE A 74 -2.67 5.11 -0.83
CA PHE A 74 -3.67 5.47 -1.83
C PHE A 74 -4.90 4.57 -1.75
N GLU A 75 -4.70 3.26 -1.65
CA GLU A 75 -5.80 2.28 -1.52
C GLU A 75 -6.72 2.62 -0.34
N ALA A 76 -6.14 2.84 0.85
CA ALA A 76 -6.86 3.22 2.06
C ALA A 76 -7.63 4.54 1.91
N ALA A 77 -7.17 5.42 1.01
CA ALA A 77 -7.86 6.67 0.73
C ALA A 77 -9.13 6.51 -0.11
N PHE A 78 -9.20 5.45 -0.92
CA PHE A 78 -10.32 5.18 -1.82
C PHE A 78 -11.24 4.05 -1.35
N LEU A 79 -10.85 3.26 -0.33
CA LEU A 79 -11.55 2.04 0.09
C LEU A 79 -12.20 2.01 1.49
N PRO A 80 -12.82 3.07 2.00
CA PRO A 80 -13.62 2.93 3.23
C PRO A 80 -14.85 2.00 3.09
N TYR A 81 -15.11 1.37 1.94
CA TYR A 81 -16.42 0.77 1.61
C TYR A 81 -16.44 -0.71 1.19
N THR A 82 -15.34 -1.47 1.28
CA THR A 82 -15.35 -2.90 0.89
C THR A 82 -14.91 -3.85 2.01
N GLU A 83 -15.87 -4.63 2.51
CA GLU A 83 -15.65 -5.80 3.37
C GLU A 83 -15.30 -7.08 2.59
N ASP A 84 -15.26 -7.01 1.25
CA ASP A 84 -14.96 -8.17 0.41
C ASP A 84 -13.49 -8.58 0.51
N MET A 85 -13.25 -9.72 1.15
CA MET A 85 -11.94 -10.37 1.27
C MET A 85 -11.29 -10.64 -0.10
N THR A 86 -12.07 -11.00 -1.13
CA THR A 86 -11.55 -11.29 -2.46
C THR A 86 -10.93 -10.03 -3.08
N TYR A 87 -11.61 -8.90 -2.91
CA TYR A 87 -11.11 -7.61 -3.38
C TYR A 87 -9.80 -7.23 -2.70
N ARG A 88 -9.72 -7.35 -1.37
CA ARG A 88 -8.51 -7.03 -0.59
C ARG A 88 -7.31 -7.89 -1.00
N VAL A 89 -7.52 -9.18 -1.24
CA VAL A 89 -6.46 -10.09 -1.71
C VAL A 89 -5.98 -9.68 -3.11
N LEU A 90 -6.89 -9.39 -4.04
CA LEU A 90 -6.53 -8.95 -5.39
C LEU A 90 -5.81 -7.60 -5.38
N ALA A 91 -6.25 -6.66 -4.53
CA ALA A 91 -5.63 -5.36 -4.39
C ALA A 91 -4.21 -5.47 -3.81
N GLY A 92 -4.02 -6.24 -2.73
CA GLY A 92 -2.69 -6.52 -2.18
C GLY A 92 -1.75 -7.15 -3.21
N PHE A 93 -2.26 -8.09 -4.02
CA PHE A 93 -1.49 -8.69 -5.11
C PHE A 93 -1.09 -7.66 -6.17
N ALA A 94 -2.03 -6.81 -6.60
CA ALA A 94 -1.78 -5.75 -7.55
C ALA A 94 -0.74 -4.74 -7.02
N ILE A 95 -0.82 -4.40 -5.73
CA ILE A 95 0.11 -3.48 -5.06
C ILE A 95 1.53 -4.02 -5.03
N ALA A 96 1.70 -5.28 -4.62
CA ALA A 96 3.02 -5.91 -4.58
C ALA A 96 3.67 -5.94 -5.97
N VAL A 97 2.91 -6.37 -6.99
CA VAL A 97 3.38 -6.39 -8.38
C VAL A 97 3.69 -4.99 -8.89
N ALA A 98 2.82 -4.01 -8.63
CA ALA A 98 3.01 -2.63 -9.05
C ALA A 98 4.23 -1.98 -8.38
N GLY A 99 4.45 -2.20 -7.08
CA GLY A 99 5.59 -1.66 -6.34
C GLY A 99 6.92 -2.15 -6.91
N TYR A 100 7.03 -3.45 -7.23
CA TYR A 100 8.21 -4.02 -7.87
C TYR A 100 8.40 -3.55 -9.32
N LEU A 101 7.32 -3.44 -10.09
CA LEU A 101 7.37 -2.91 -11.46
C LEU A 101 7.81 -1.46 -11.49
N LEU A 102 7.24 -0.60 -10.64
CA LEU A 102 7.54 0.82 -10.56
C LEU A 102 9.02 1.04 -10.20
N THR A 103 9.51 0.33 -9.20
CA THR A 103 10.90 0.44 -8.76
C THR A 103 11.88 -0.15 -9.77
N ALA A 104 11.57 -1.31 -10.36
CA ALA A 104 12.37 -1.83 -11.46
C ALA A 104 12.42 -0.86 -12.65
N TRP A 105 11.29 -0.26 -13.03
CA TRP A 105 11.23 0.75 -14.08
C TRP A 105 12.09 1.98 -13.73
N LEU A 106 12.05 2.44 -12.49
CA LEU A 106 12.87 3.56 -12.01
C LEU A 106 14.38 3.26 -12.12
N PHE A 107 14.80 2.07 -11.75
CA PHE A 107 16.21 1.69 -11.71
C PHE A 107 16.74 1.06 -13.00
N THR A 108 15.91 0.75 -14.00
CA THR A 108 16.37 0.25 -15.31
C THR A 108 17.21 1.31 -16.02
N PRO A 109 18.27 1.02 -16.80
CA PRO A 109 18.98 2.05 -17.57
C PRO A 109 18.05 2.82 -18.52
N GLY A 110 18.15 4.15 -18.61
CA GLY A 110 17.29 4.99 -19.47
C GLY A 110 17.32 6.48 -19.11
N ASN A 111 16.56 7.30 -19.82
CA ASN A 111 16.45 8.73 -19.54
C ASN A 111 15.74 8.94 -18.19
N TRP A 112 16.43 9.57 -17.24
CA TRP A 112 15.95 9.78 -15.88
C TRP A 112 14.91 10.90 -15.77
N VAL A 113 14.95 11.87 -16.70
CA VAL A 113 14.07 13.05 -16.68
C VAL A 113 12.58 12.67 -16.66
N PRO A 114 12.04 11.90 -17.62
CA PRO A 114 10.62 11.54 -17.60
C PRO A 114 10.23 10.73 -16.37
N ARG A 115 11.16 9.96 -15.81
CA ARG A 115 10.91 9.17 -14.61
C ARG A 115 10.81 10.04 -13.37
N ALA A 116 11.72 11.01 -13.23
CA ALA A 116 11.66 12.00 -12.17
C ALA A 116 10.37 12.82 -12.26
N SER A 117 9.92 13.18 -13.47
CA SER A 117 8.64 13.87 -13.68
C SER A 117 7.45 13.03 -13.20
N VAL A 118 7.40 11.74 -13.56
CA VAL A 118 6.34 10.83 -13.12
C VAL A 118 6.35 10.65 -11.61
N VAL A 119 7.53 10.43 -11.00
CA VAL A 119 7.65 10.31 -9.54
C VAL A 119 7.22 11.58 -8.83
N SER A 120 7.60 12.75 -9.36
CA SER A 120 7.20 14.04 -8.80
C SER A 120 5.69 14.25 -8.92
N ALA A 121 5.09 13.87 -10.05
CA ALA A 121 3.63 13.94 -10.24
C ALA A 121 2.88 13.01 -9.28
N ILE A 122 3.38 11.78 -9.06
CA ILE A 122 2.82 10.85 -8.07
C ILE A 122 2.93 11.44 -6.67
N PHE A 123 4.10 12.00 -6.31
CA PHE A 123 4.30 12.62 -5.00
C PHE A 123 3.36 13.80 -4.76
N ILE A 124 3.21 14.69 -5.75
CA ILE A 124 2.27 15.81 -5.68
C ILE A 124 0.83 15.29 -5.54
N ALA A 125 0.46 14.24 -6.28
CA ALA A 125 -0.85 13.62 -6.15
C ALA A 125 -1.07 13.08 -4.73
N ILE A 126 -0.10 12.38 -4.11
CA ILE A 126 -0.20 11.90 -2.72
C ILE A 126 -0.50 13.07 -1.78
N VAL A 127 0.32 14.13 -1.83
CA VAL A 127 0.20 15.30 -0.95
C VAL A 127 -1.11 16.07 -1.17
N ALA A 128 -1.57 16.16 -2.42
CA ALA A 128 -2.85 16.77 -2.74
C ALA A 128 -4.01 15.94 -2.18
N THR A 129 -3.93 14.60 -2.28
CA THR A 129 -5.01 13.70 -1.85
C THR A 129 -5.18 13.74 -0.34
N SER A 130 -4.09 13.75 0.45
CA SER A 130 -4.17 13.87 1.91
C SER A 130 -4.82 15.18 2.36
N SER A 131 -4.56 16.28 1.65
CA SER A 131 -5.18 17.58 1.89
C SER A 131 -6.69 17.56 1.60
N VAL A 132 -7.10 16.87 0.53
CA VAL A 132 -8.52 16.69 0.16
C VAL A 132 -9.25 15.80 1.16
N GLN A 133 -8.62 14.72 1.64
CA GLN A 133 -9.21 13.85 2.65
C GLN A 133 -9.46 14.56 3.97
N GLU A 134 -8.52 15.40 4.41
CA GLU A 134 -8.69 16.21 5.62
C GLU A 134 -9.84 17.21 5.46
N ALA A 135 -10.01 17.79 4.26
CA ALA A 135 -11.14 18.67 3.97
C ALA A 135 -12.48 17.92 3.97
N ILE A 136 -12.53 16.70 3.41
CA ILE A 136 -13.72 15.83 3.41
C ILE A 136 -14.08 15.42 4.85
N ARG A 137 -13.11 14.96 5.65
CA ARG A 137 -13.33 14.60 7.07
C ARG A 137 -13.86 15.76 7.90
N ARG A 138 -13.44 17.00 7.61
CA ARG A 138 -13.94 18.20 8.27
C ARG A 138 -15.32 18.65 7.81
N SER A 139 -15.79 18.17 6.67
CA SER A 139 -17.10 18.51 6.10
C SER A 139 -18.16 17.41 6.28
N GLU A 140 -17.79 16.23 6.79
CA GLU A 140 -18.77 15.26 7.29
C GLU A 140 -19.53 15.83 8.49
N PRO A 141 -20.87 15.98 8.40
CA PRO A 141 -21.67 16.47 9.51
C PRO A 141 -21.57 15.48 10.68
N VAL A 142 -21.37 16.00 11.90
CA VAL A 142 -21.34 15.28 13.20
C VAL A 142 -22.59 14.40 13.46
N GLY A 143 -23.58 14.38 12.55
CA GLY A 143 -24.85 13.65 12.66
C GLY A 143 -24.90 12.23 12.07
N SER A 144 -23.86 11.72 11.40
CA SER A 144 -23.87 10.35 10.82
C SER A 144 -23.23 9.29 11.73
N LEU A 145 -23.34 9.44 13.05
CA LEU A 145 -23.20 8.34 14.01
C LEU A 145 -24.59 7.89 14.51
N PRO A 146 -25.31 7.05 13.74
CA PRO A 146 -26.23 6.13 14.38
C PRO A 146 -26.05 4.71 13.84
N HIS A 147 -24.86 4.13 13.84
CA HIS A 147 -24.68 2.68 13.55
C HIS A 147 -23.73 1.92 14.48
N TYR A 148 -22.94 2.59 15.30
CA TYR A 148 -22.23 1.97 16.43
C TYR A 148 -22.89 2.48 17.70
N GLY A 149 -23.50 1.60 18.49
CA GLY A 149 -24.26 1.91 19.72
C GLY A 149 -23.44 2.53 20.86
N VAL A 150 -22.68 3.58 20.57
CA VAL A 150 -21.96 4.41 21.52
C VAL A 150 -22.98 5.41 22.08
N PRO A 151 -23.32 5.32 23.38
CA PRO A 151 -24.30 6.22 23.98
C PRO A 151 -23.80 7.67 23.94
N ILE A 152 -24.63 8.56 23.40
CA ILE A 152 -24.38 10.00 23.40
C ILE A 152 -24.42 10.47 24.88
N PRO A 153 -23.41 11.20 25.37
CA PRO A 153 -23.43 11.77 26.71
C PRO A 153 -24.65 12.70 26.87
N PRO A 154 -25.41 12.60 27.98
CA PRO A 154 -26.70 13.27 28.15
C PRO A 154 -26.67 14.80 28.04
N GLY A 155 -25.49 15.44 28.09
CA GLY A 155 -25.33 16.88 27.96
C GLY A 155 -25.46 17.45 26.54
N GLN A 156 -25.44 16.62 25.48
CA GLN A 156 -25.49 17.11 24.09
C GLN A 156 -26.90 17.14 23.47
N LEU A 157 -27.90 16.52 24.10
CA LEU A 157 -29.28 16.54 23.60
C LEU A 157 -29.99 17.89 23.81
N ALA A 158 -29.50 18.74 24.73
CA ALA A 158 -30.12 20.02 25.04
C ALA A 158 -29.79 21.16 24.07
N ALA A 159 -28.83 20.97 23.16
CA ALA A 159 -28.42 22.00 22.19
C ALA A 159 -29.07 21.81 20.79
N ALA A 160 -29.86 20.76 20.61
CA ALA A 160 -30.48 20.41 19.33
C ALA A 160 -32.00 20.63 19.29
N SER A 161 -32.57 21.25 20.33
CA SER A 161 -33.95 21.76 20.39
C SER A 161 -33.95 23.27 20.44
#